data_AF-A0A0K8QBS2-F1
#
_entry.id   AF-A0A0K8QBS2-F1
#
_cell.length_a   1.000
_cell.length_b   1.000
_cell.length_c   1.000
_cell.angle_alpha   90.00
_cell.angle_beta   90.00
_cell.angle_gamma   90.00
#
_symmetry.space_group_name_H-M   'P 1'
#
loop_
_entity.id
_entity.type
_entity.pdbx_description
1 polymer ?
#
loop_
_entity_poly.entity_id
_entity_poly.type
_entity_poly.pdbx_seq_one_letter_code
_entity_poly.pdbx_strand_id
1 'polypeptide(L)'
;MRVKNGLLLTMAAASVFLLSGCFQTQAQPSGSAVPSDTASASSSPSASASSTPTSSGSATPSSTGTTPSGVALCKAGSLTASVDSTGGGAAGSVYMKLILTNSGTQPCVLNGFPGVSLTSGPAGDPIGAAAARDDSQPVTQVLLAPGKAGFAQLRYTQAGNYPECTQAPAAGFRVYPPEDTASLFIPQQYTACSNTNINLLTVQAFQAG
;
A
#
# COMPACT_ATOMS: atom_id res chain seq x y z
N MET A 1 28.07 -51.09 -16.77
CA MET A 1 27.60 -51.18 -18.17
C MET A 1 27.67 -49.79 -18.79
N ARG A 2 28.37 -49.69 -19.92
CA ARG A 2 28.47 -48.47 -20.74
C ARG A 2 27.14 -48.25 -21.46
N VAL A 3 26.68 -47.01 -21.49
CA VAL A 3 26.09 -46.45 -22.71
C VAL A 3 26.50 -44.99 -22.82
N LYS A 4 27.32 -44.75 -23.85
CA LYS A 4 27.68 -43.48 -24.47
C LYS A 4 26.58 -43.17 -25.49
N ASN A 5 26.28 -41.89 -25.70
CA ASN A 5 25.84 -41.22 -26.94
C ASN A 5 25.39 -39.82 -26.51
N GLY A 6 25.88 -38.69 -27.01
CA GLY A 6 26.43 -38.35 -28.32
C GLY A 6 25.72 -37.04 -28.71
N LEU A 7 26.42 -35.92 -28.67
CA LEU A 7 26.84 -35.14 -29.86
C LEU A 7 26.02 -33.85 -30.03
N LEU A 8 26.71 -32.73 -29.74
CA LEU A 8 26.74 -31.40 -30.39
C LEU A 8 25.49 -30.85 -31.11
N LEU A 9 25.17 -29.57 -30.81
CA LEU A 9 25.07 -28.51 -31.83
C LEU A 9 25.06 -27.11 -31.19
N THR A 10 26.14 -26.37 -31.45
CA THR A 10 26.35 -24.94 -31.24
C THR A 10 25.60 -24.12 -32.29
N MET A 11 24.89 -23.06 -31.88
CA MET A 11 24.56 -21.91 -32.74
C MET A 11 24.63 -20.63 -31.89
N ALA A 12 25.75 -19.94 -32.02
CA ALA A 12 25.94 -18.57 -31.54
C ALA A 12 25.32 -17.62 -32.59
N ALA A 13 24.41 -16.75 -32.16
CA ALA A 13 23.96 -15.61 -32.94
C ALA A 13 24.28 -14.34 -32.16
N ALA A 14 25.39 -13.70 -32.52
CA ALA A 14 25.75 -12.37 -32.05
C ALA A 14 25.03 -11.34 -32.92
N SER A 15 24.09 -10.61 -32.33
CA SER A 15 23.44 -9.47 -32.99
C SER A 15 24.03 -8.19 -32.42
N VAL A 16 24.91 -7.55 -33.19
CA VAL A 16 25.48 -6.24 -32.90
C VAL A 16 24.58 -5.19 -33.55
N PHE A 17 23.85 -4.42 -32.74
CA PHE A 17 23.18 -3.20 -33.16
C PHE A 17 23.94 -2.01 -32.55
N LEU A 18 24.64 -1.24 -33.40
CA LEU A 18 25.23 0.04 -33.04
C LEU A 18 24.28 1.14 -33.56
N LEU A 19 23.50 1.75 -32.66
CA LEU A 19 22.76 2.99 -32.96
C LEU A 19 23.58 4.18 -32.47
N SER A 20 24.20 4.89 -33.41
CA SER A 20 24.79 6.22 -33.19
C SER A 20 23.69 7.28 -33.19
N GLY A 21 23.29 7.75 -32.00
CA GLY A 21 22.42 8.91 -31.82
C GLY A 21 23.22 10.14 -31.38
N CYS A 22 23.33 11.15 -32.24
CA CYS A 22 23.84 12.47 -31.86
C CYS A 22 22.73 13.26 -31.16
N PHE A 23 22.89 13.57 -29.88
CA PHE A 23 22.06 14.57 -29.20
C PHE A 23 22.86 15.85 -29.02
N GLN A 24 22.48 16.88 -29.80
CA GLN A 24 22.99 18.23 -29.70
C GLN A 24 22.33 18.93 -28.51
N THR A 25 23.19 19.50 -27.67
CA THR A 25 22.88 20.36 -26.54
C THR A 25 22.58 21.78 -27.04
N GLN A 26 21.48 22.38 -26.61
CA GLN A 26 21.39 23.84 -26.54
C GLN A 26 20.56 24.25 -25.31
N ALA A 27 21.26 24.79 -24.33
CA ALA A 27 20.70 25.68 -23.32
C ALA A 27 20.62 27.10 -23.89
N GLN A 28 19.55 27.85 -23.58
CA GLN A 28 19.69 29.28 -23.25
C GLN A 28 18.42 29.86 -22.60
N PRO A 29 18.57 30.93 -21.81
CA PRO A 29 17.62 31.39 -20.80
C PRO A 29 16.84 32.64 -21.24
N SER A 30 16.06 33.17 -20.28
CA SER A 30 15.65 34.56 -20.09
C SER A 30 14.16 34.84 -20.28
N GLY A 31 13.55 35.33 -19.20
CA GLY A 31 12.21 35.86 -19.16
C GLY A 31 11.86 36.33 -17.76
N SER A 32 12.55 37.38 -17.30
CA SER A 32 12.22 38.11 -16.08
C SER A 32 11.10 39.12 -16.38
N ALA A 33 10.01 39.09 -15.61
CA ALA A 33 9.02 40.17 -15.58
C ALA A 33 8.42 40.28 -14.16
N VAL A 34 8.72 41.41 -13.52
CA VAL A 34 7.97 42.10 -12.44
C VAL A 34 6.96 43.07 -13.11
N PRO A 35 5.88 43.60 -12.49
CA PRO A 35 5.79 44.00 -11.07
C PRO A 35 4.42 43.85 -10.33
N SER A 36 4.48 44.15 -9.03
CA SER A 36 3.54 44.81 -8.10
C SER A 36 2.02 44.61 -8.22
N ASP A 37 1.37 44.24 -7.11
CA ASP A 37 0.49 45.22 -6.44
C ASP A 37 0.27 44.96 -4.94
N THR A 38 0.02 46.07 -4.26
CA THR A 38 -0.07 46.29 -2.82
C THR A 38 -1.50 46.08 -2.34
N ALA A 39 -1.71 45.40 -1.20
CA ALA A 39 -2.80 45.77 -0.29
C ALA A 39 -2.57 45.21 1.13
N SER A 40 -2.42 46.16 2.04
CA SER A 40 -2.40 46.02 3.49
C SER A 40 -3.83 45.85 4.01
N ALA A 41 -4.05 44.98 4.99
CA ALA A 41 -5.15 45.13 5.93
C ALA A 41 -4.79 44.48 7.28
N SER A 42 -4.45 45.37 8.20
CA SER A 42 -4.28 45.16 9.63
C SER A 42 -5.64 44.87 10.28
N SER A 43 -5.71 43.89 11.18
CA SER A 43 -6.71 43.86 12.25
C SER A 43 -6.27 43.00 13.43
N SER A 44 -5.97 43.68 14.53
CA SER A 44 -5.87 43.23 15.92
C SER A 44 -6.41 44.39 16.78
N PRO A 45 -6.88 44.25 18.04
CA PRO A 45 -7.10 43.07 18.89
C PRO A 45 -8.51 43.04 19.56
N SER A 46 -8.68 42.07 20.47
CA SER A 46 -9.40 42.16 21.75
C SER A 46 -10.84 41.63 21.84
N ALA A 47 -11.01 40.55 22.60
CA ALA A 47 -11.82 40.57 23.82
C ALA A 47 -11.58 39.30 24.66
N SER A 48 -11.22 39.50 25.93
CA SER A 48 -11.35 38.49 26.99
C SER A 48 -12.82 38.15 27.21
N ALA A 49 -13.12 36.86 27.36
CA ALA A 49 -14.24 36.40 28.17
C ALA A 49 -13.82 35.10 28.87
N SER A 50 -13.58 35.24 30.17
CA SER A 50 -13.51 34.14 31.12
C SER A 50 -14.93 33.60 31.32
N SER A 51 -15.13 32.31 31.09
CA SER A 51 -16.29 31.57 31.60
C SER A 51 -15.91 30.13 31.82
N THR A 52 -15.67 29.77 33.08
CA THR A 52 -15.80 28.41 33.57
C THR A 52 -17.25 27.97 33.49
N PRO A 53 -17.50 26.74 33.02
CA PRO A 53 -18.39 25.89 33.79
C PRO A 53 -17.77 24.52 34.07
N THR A 54 -18.07 24.10 35.29
CA THR A 54 -17.80 22.81 35.90
C THR A 54 -18.63 21.69 35.24
N SER A 55 -18.08 20.48 35.33
CA SER A 55 -18.78 19.19 35.40
C SER A 55 -19.13 18.42 34.11
N SER A 56 -18.46 17.26 34.06
CA SER A 56 -19.03 15.92 33.82
C SER A 56 -19.41 15.53 32.39
N GLY A 57 -18.80 14.43 31.95
CA GLY A 57 -19.22 13.69 30.76
C GLY A 57 -18.03 13.12 30.00
N SER A 58 -17.46 12.03 30.49
CA SER A 58 -16.66 11.14 29.65
C SER A 58 -17.59 10.57 28.58
N ALA A 59 -17.60 11.17 27.40
CA ALA A 59 -18.29 10.65 26.23
C ALA A 59 -17.31 9.71 25.51
N THR A 60 -17.36 8.43 25.89
CA THR A 60 -16.85 7.34 25.05
C THR A 60 -17.60 7.41 23.71
N PRO A 61 -16.94 7.42 22.55
CA PRO A 61 -17.64 7.29 21.29
C PRO A 61 -18.24 5.88 21.19
N SER A 62 -19.56 5.78 21.35
CA SER A 62 -20.33 4.61 20.96
C SER A 62 -20.37 4.53 19.43
N SER A 63 -19.45 3.77 18.84
CA SER A 63 -19.61 3.32 17.45
C SER A 63 -20.71 2.26 17.40
N THR A 64 -21.91 2.71 17.07
CA THR A 64 -23.08 1.86 16.82
C THR A 64 -22.95 1.30 15.40
N GLY A 65 -22.23 0.19 15.26
CA GLY A 65 -22.21 -0.66 14.07
C GLY A 65 -22.73 -2.04 14.46
N THR A 66 -24.04 -2.23 14.44
CA THR A 66 -24.67 -3.51 14.79
C THR A 66 -24.49 -4.49 13.62
N THR A 67 -23.36 -5.20 13.58
CA THR A 67 -23.23 -6.43 12.79
C THR A 67 -24.03 -7.54 13.49
N PRO A 68 -24.85 -8.34 12.79
CA PRO A 68 -25.63 -9.38 13.44
C PRO A 68 -24.74 -10.47 14.07
N SER A 69 -25.06 -10.81 15.32
CA SER A 69 -24.62 -11.95 16.14
C SER A 69 -23.15 -12.38 16.13
N GLY A 70 -22.40 -11.81 17.08
CA GLY A 70 -21.66 -12.61 18.06
C GLY A 70 -20.16 -12.35 18.15
N VAL A 71 -19.52 -11.95 17.05
CA VAL A 71 -18.05 -11.81 17.00
C VAL A 71 -17.67 -10.44 16.43
N ALA A 72 -16.78 -9.73 17.13
CA ALA A 72 -16.31 -8.41 16.73
C ALA A 72 -15.45 -8.47 15.45
N LEU A 73 -15.40 -7.37 14.69
CA LEU A 73 -14.46 -7.21 13.59
C LEU A 73 -13.02 -7.19 14.13
N CYS A 74 -12.09 -7.77 13.39
CA CYS A 74 -10.68 -7.70 13.77
C CYS A 74 -10.18 -6.26 13.66
N LYS A 75 -9.50 -5.79 14.71
CA LYS A 75 -8.89 -4.45 14.79
C LYS A 75 -7.38 -4.56 14.71
N ALA A 76 -6.72 -3.56 14.12
CA ALA A 76 -5.29 -3.58 13.88
C ALA A 76 -4.46 -3.83 15.15
N GLY A 77 -4.89 -3.31 16.29
CA GLY A 77 -4.22 -3.50 17.58
C GLY A 77 -4.23 -4.95 18.12
N SER A 78 -5.09 -5.82 17.59
CA SER A 78 -5.18 -7.25 17.96
C SER A 78 -4.67 -8.17 16.86
N LEU A 79 -4.00 -7.63 15.86
CA LEU A 79 -3.48 -8.36 14.72
C LEU A 79 -1.96 -8.23 14.63
N THR A 80 -1.34 -9.20 13.96
CA THR A 80 -0.01 -9.05 13.37
C THR A 80 -0.11 -9.26 11.86
N ALA A 81 0.74 -8.57 11.10
CA ALA A 81 0.72 -8.59 9.65
C ALA A 81 2.06 -9.08 9.09
N SER A 82 2.00 -9.92 8.06
CA SER A 82 3.17 -10.39 7.32
C SER A 82 2.83 -10.59 5.84
N VAL A 83 3.85 -10.78 5.02
CA VAL A 83 3.69 -11.20 3.62
C VAL A 83 4.47 -12.47 3.35
N ASP A 84 3.90 -13.34 2.52
CA ASP A 84 4.58 -14.50 1.95
C ASP A 84 4.65 -14.36 0.42
N SER A 85 5.86 -14.22 -0.10
CA SER A 85 6.14 -13.98 -1.54
C SER A 85 6.36 -15.28 -2.32
N THR A 86 6.18 -16.45 -1.69
CA THR A 86 6.43 -17.76 -2.31
C THR A 86 5.47 -18.06 -3.46
N GLY A 87 4.38 -17.29 -3.59
CA GLY A 87 3.40 -17.38 -4.70
C GLY A 87 3.95 -17.07 -6.09
N GLY A 88 5.16 -16.53 -6.20
CA GLY A 88 5.88 -16.37 -7.46
C GLY A 88 5.65 -15.04 -8.19
N GLY A 89 6.38 -14.85 -9.28
CA GLY A 89 6.31 -13.69 -10.15
C GLY A 89 5.52 -13.97 -11.43
N ALA A 90 4.96 -12.91 -12.01
CA ALA A 90 4.41 -12.87 -13.37
C ALA A 90 5.04 -11.70 -14.14
N ALA A 91 4.59 -11.45 -15.38
CA ALA A 91 5.08 -10.39 -16.27
C ALA A 91 5.19 -9.01 -15.57
N GLY A 92 6.37 -8.72 -14.99
CA GLY A 92 6.64 -7.51 -14.20
C GLY A 92 5.79 -7.35 -12.95
N SER A 93 5.30 -8.43 -12.35
CA SER A 93 4.53 -8.38 -11.09
C SER A 93 4.93 -9.50 -10.15
N VAL A 94 4.68 -9.30 -8.86
CA VAL A 94 4.88 -10.30 -7.80
C VAL A 94 3.56 -10.55 -7.11
N TYR A 95 3.21 -11.81 -6.90
CA TYR A 95 2.05 -12.22 -6.13
C TYR A 95 2.48 -12.66 -4.74
N MET A 96 1.82 -12.13 -3.72
CA MET A 96 2.13 -12.34 -2.32
C MET A 96 0.85 -12.65 -1.55
N LYS A 97 0.94 -13.50 -0.53
CA LYS A 97 -0.13 -13.59 0.46
C LYS A 97 0.11 -12.53 1.52
N LEU A 98 -0.79 -11.56 1.64
CA LEU A 98 -0.88 -10.68 2.79
C LEU A 98 -1.60 -11.43 3.91
N ILE A 99 -0.92 -11.69 5.02
CA ILE A 99 -1.42 -12.52 6.10
C ILE A 99 -1.69 -11.65 7.32
N LEU A 100 -2.91 -11.73 7.85
CA LEU A 100 -3.28 -11.13 9.14
C LEU A 100 -3.53 -12.26 10.14
N THR A 101 -2.78 -12.25 11.24
CA THR A 101 -2.92 -13.23 12.33
C THR A 101 -3.54 -12.56 13.54
N ASN A 102 -4.54 -13.20 14.16
CA ASN A 102 -5.09 -12.75 15.42
C ASN A 102 -4.09 -13.00 16.55
N SER A 103 -3.47 -11.94 17.07
CA SER A 103 -2.56 -11.97 18.21
C SER A 103 -3.25 -11.67 19.54
N GLY A 104 -4.55 -11.35 19.50
CA GLY A 104 -5.38 -11.15 20.68
C GLY A 104 -5.87 -12.46 21.31
N THR A 105 -6.67 -12.32 22.36
CA THR A 105 -7.22 -13.44 23.16
C THR A 105 -8.66 -13.79 22.83
N GLN A 106 -9.35 -12.97 22.03
CA GLN A 106 -10.74 -13.17 21.62
C GLN A 106 -10.81 -13.46 20.12
N PRO A 107 -11.78 -14.28 19.66
CA PRO A 107 -12.02 -14.44 18.25
C PRO A 107 -12.50 -13.13 17.63
N CYS A 108 -12.14 -12.91 16.36
CA CYS A 108 -12.58 -11.75 15.59
C CYS A 108 -12.84 -12.14 14.13
N VAL A 109 -13.54 -11.30 13.36
CA VAL A 109 -13.86 -11.55 11.95
C VAL A 109 -13.17 -10.56 11.04
N LEU A 110 -12.55 -11.07 9.96
CA LEU A 110 -12.20 -10.28 8.78
C LEU A 110 -13.33 -10.43 7.76
N ASN A 111 -13.84 -9.31 7.23
CA ASN A 111 -14.92 -9.32 6.25
C ASN A 111 -14.63 -8.29 5.15
N GLY A 112 -14.23 -8.76 3.97
CA GLY A 112 -13.93 -7.91 2.82
C GLY A 112 -12.44 -7.78 2.52
N PHE A 113 -12.03 -6.58 2.11
CA PHE A 113 -10.70 -6.30 1.55
C PHE A 113 -9.84 -5.53 2.55
N PRO A 114 -8.52 -5.79 2.60
CA PRO A 114 -7.60 -4.89 3.27
C PRO A 114 -7.44 -3.59 2.47
N GLY A 115 -7.22 -2.47 3.16
CA GLY A 115 -6.58 -1.31 2.55
C GLY A 115 -5.06 -1.52 2.56
N VAL A 116 -4.37 -1.30 1.44
CA VAL A 116 -2.90 -1.43 1.37
C VAL A 116 -2.30 -0.23 0.65
N SER A 117 -1.18 0.27 1.16
CA SER A 117 -0.41 1.35 0.51
C SER A 117 1.08 1.12 0.70
N LEU A 118 1.88 1.51 -0.28
CA LEU A 118 3.32 1.66 -0.09
C LEU A 118 3.57 2.94 0.71
N THR A 119 4.51 2.90 1.66
CA THR A 119 4.83 4.05 2.52
C THR A 119 6.34 4.18 2.70
N SER A 120 6.82 5.39 2.98
CA SER A 120 8.24 5.66 3.24
C SER A 120 8.73 5.14 4.61
N GLY A 121 7.83 4.66 5.45
CA GLY A 121 8.11 4.13 6.78
C GLY A 121 6.82 3.88 7.58
N PRO A 122 6.92 3.34 8.81
CA PRO A 122 5.75 3.03 9.64
C PRO A 122 4.87 4.27 9.91
N ALA A 123 5.50 5.41 10.18
CA ALA A 123 4.83 6.70 10.36
C ALA A 123 4.83 7.57 9.08
N GLY A 124 5.37 7.08 7.96
CA GLY A 124 5.48 7.82 6.72
C GLY A 124 4.15 7.89 5.97
N ASP A 125 4.00 8.91 5.13
CA ASP A 125 2.82 9.05 4.28
C ASP A 125 2.76 7.96 3.18
N PRO A 126 1.54 7.61 2.72
CA PRO A 126 1.35 6.81 1.52
C PRO A 126 2.04 7.42 0.31
N ILE A 127 2.71 6.56 -0.48
CA ILE A 127 3.34 6.93 -1.74
C ILE A 127 2.49 6.37 -2.87
N GLY A 128 1.87 7.26 -3.63
CA GLY A 128 1.09 6.90 -4.81
C GLY A 128 -0.31 6.38 -4.50
N ALA A 129 -0.83 5.58 -5.43
CA ALA A 129 -2.16 5.00 -5.32
C ALA A 129 -2.19 3.90 -4.24
N ALA A 130 -3.27 3.89 -3.44
CA ALA A 130 -3.61 2.74 -2.62
C ALA A 130 -4.01 1.54 -3.49
N ALA A 131 -4.02 0.35 -2.89
CA ALA A 131 -4.36 -0.86 -3.62
C ALA A 131 -5.79 -0.82 -4.17
N ALA A 132 -5.94 -1.15 -5.45
CA ALA A 132 -7.24 -1.38 -6.05
C ALA A 132 -7.78 -2.76 -5.62
N ARG A 133 -9.10 -2.87 -5.49
CA ARG A 133 -9.75 -4.15 -5.19
C ARG A 133 -9.80 -5.00 -6.46
N ASP A 134 -9.48 -6.27 -6.30
CA ASP A 134 -9.70 -7.31 -7.31
C ASP A 134 -10.85 -8.20 -6.84
N ASP A 135 -12.02 -7.99 -7.44
CA ASP A 135 -13.27 -8.70 -7.10
C ASP A 135 -13.33 -10.13 -7.66
N SER A 136 -12.21 -10.64 -8.20
CA SER A 136 -12.09 -12.02 -8.71
C SER A 136 -12.29 -13.08 -7.62
N GLN A 137 -12.25 -12.69 -6.34
CA GLN A 137 -12.60 -13.56 -5.22
C GLN A 137 -13.83 -13.06 -4.46
N PRO A 138 -14.79 -13.95 -4.14
CA PRO A 138 -15.97 -13.55 -3.38
C PRO A 138 -15.59 -13.16 -1.96
N VAL A 139 -16.26 -12.13 -1.45
CA VAL A 139 -16.16 -11.71 -0.06
C VAL A 139 -16.82 -12.76 0.84
N THR A 140 -16.06 -13.29 1.79
CA THR A 140 -16.57 -14.20 2.83
C THR A 140 -16.18 -13.68 4.22
N GLN A 141 -16.92 -14.11 5.25
CA GLN A 141 -16.51 -13.85 6.63
C GLN A 141 -15.44 -14.86 7.03
N VAL A 142 -14.28 -14.35 7.43
CA VAL A 142 -13.15 -15.15 7.91
C VAL A 142 -13.06 -14.99 9.42
N LEU A 143 -13.48 -16.02 10.16
CA LEU A 143 -13.37 -16.08 11.61
C LEU A 143 -11.94 -16.44 12.03
N LEU A 144 -11.29 -15.56 12.78
CA LEU A 144 -9.96 -15.77 13.34
C LEU A 144 -10.05 -16.02 14.84
N ALA A 145 -9.91 -17.28 15.26
CA ALA A 145 -9.60 -17.59 16.65
C ALA A 145 -8.19 -17.07 17.03
N PRO A 146 -7.87 -16.94 18.34
CA PRO A 146 -6.52 -16.59 18.78
C PRO A 146 -5.44 -17.46 18.12
N GLY A 147 -4.42 -16.82 17.55
CA GLY A 147 -3.33 -17.46 16.82
C GLY A 147 -3.69 -17.99 15.42
N LYS A 148 -4.93 -17.79 14.94
CA LYS A 148 -5.33 -18.14 13.57
C LYS A 148 -5.16 -16.95 12.63
N ALA A 149 -4.98 -17.26 11.35
CA ALA A 149 -4.70 -16.29 10.32
C ALA A 149 -5.67 -16.40 9.15
N GLY A 150 -5.93 -15.24 8.53
CA GLY A 150 -6.55 -15.13 7.22
C GLY A 150 -5.56 -14.50 6.27
N PHE A 151 -5.75 -14.71 4.97
CA PHE A 151 -4.89 -14.11 3.95
C PHE A 151 -5.70 -13.43 2.85
N ALA A 152 -5.12 -12.40 2.27
CA ALA A 152 -5.58 -11.77 1.04
C ALA A 152 -4.47 -11.88 -0.01
N GLN A 153 -4.82 -12.15 -1.25
CA GLN A 153 -3.84 -12.11 -2.34
C GLN A 153 -3.50 -10.65 -2.64
N LEU A 154 -2.25 -10.26 -2.43
CA LEU A 154 -1.67 -8.98 -2.83
C LEU A 154 -0.88 -9.19 -4.11
N ARG A 155 -1.07 -8.32 -5.09
CA ARG A 155 -0.22 -8.23 -6.28
C ARG A 155 0.46 -6.88 -6.27
N TYR A 156 1.77 -6.90 -6.47
CA TYR A 156 2.56 -5.70 -6.71
C TYR A 156 3.12 -5.73 -8.14
N THR A 157 2.80 -4.72 -8.93
CA THR A 157 3.37 -4.48 -10.25
C THR A 157 4.56 -3.55 -10.12
N GLN A 158 5.66 -3.89 -10.80
CA GLN A 158 6.90 -3.15 -10.71
C GLN A 158 6.73 -1.73 -11.24
N ALA A 159 7.13 -0.71 -10.46
CA ALA A 159 7.05 0.69 -10.87
C ALA A 159 7.80 0.98 -12.18
N GLY A 160 8.91 0.28 -12.43
CA GLY A 160 9.71 0.39 -13.65
C GLY A 160 9.00 -0.01 -14.94
N ASN A 161 7.81 -0.63 -14.86
CA ASN A 161 6.99 -0.94 -16.02
C ASN A 161 6.29 0.30 -16.60
N TYR A 162 6.31 1.43 -15.89
CA TYR A 162 5.57 2.64 -16.25
C TYR A 162 6.55 3.81 -16.47
N PRO A 163 6.73 4.30 -17.71
CA PRO A 163 7.66 5.39 -17.99
C PRO A 163 7.22 6.73 -17.40
N GLU A 164 5.92 6.96 -17.25
CA GLU A 164 5.35 8.15 -16.60
C GLU A 164 5.37 8.08 -15.07
N CYS A 165 5.96 7.01 -14.51
CA CYS A 165 6.11 6.85 -13.09
C CYS A 165 7.33 7.58 -12.54
N THR A 166 7.10 8.54 -11.64
CA THR A 166 8.17 9.04 -10.77
C THR A 166 8.38 8.05 -9.63
N GLN A 167 9.48 7.30 -9.72
CA GLN A 167 9.81 6.25 -8.77
C GLN A 167 10.29 6.83 -7.43
N ALA A 168 9.87 6.20 -6.33
CA ALA A 168 10.32 6.56 -4.99
C ALA A 168 10.55 5.30 -4.14
N PRO A 169 11.54 5.29 -3.23
CA PRO A 169 11.74 4.17 -2.33
C PRO A 169 10.59 4.09 -1.33
N ALA A 170 10.01 2.90 -1.18
CA ALA A 170 9.07 2.57 -0.12
C ALA A 170 9.74 1.61 0.87
N ALA A 171 9.54 1.88 2.16
CA ALA A 171 10.08 1.05 3.23
C ALA A 171 9.19 -0.16 3.55
N GLY A 172 7.93 -0.15 3.10
CA GLY A 172 6.99 -1.21 3.41
C GLY A 172 5.56 -0.93 3.02
N PHE A 173 4.71 -1.87 3.39
CA PHE A 173 3.27 -1.77 3.24
C PHE A 173 2.63 -1.27 4.53
N ARG A 174 1.77 -0.27 4.42
CA ARG A 174 0.76 0.04 5.43
C ARG A 174 -0.51 -0.72 5.11
N VAL A 175 -1.06 -1.43 6.09
CA VAL A 175 -2.17 -2.37 5.92
C VAL A 175 -3.28 -2.02 6.89
N TYR A 176 -4.48 -1.81 6.36
CA TYR A 176 -5.70 -1.52 7.11
C TYR A 176 -6.60 -2.76 7.09
N PRO A 177 -6.95 -3.34 8.25
CA PRO A 177 -7.98 -4.37 8.32
C PRO A 177 -9.32 -3.85 7.77
N PRO A 178 -10.22 -4.73 7.31
CA PRO A 178 -11.52 -4.30 6.83
C PRO A 178 -12.28 -3.53 7.91
N GLU A 179 -12.91 -2.41 7.54
CA GLU A 179 -13.68 -1.56 8.45
C GLU A 179 -12.87 -1.03 9.65
N ASP A 180 -11.54 -0.90 9.51
CA ASP A 180 -10.67 -0.31 10.51
C ASP A 180 -9.78 0.79 9.93
N THR A 181 -9.67 1.90 10.66
CA THR A 181 -8.83 3.05 10.26
C THR A 181 -7.45 3.01 10.91
N ALA A 182 -7.25 2.15 11.90
CA ALA A 182 -5.92 1.84 12.40
C ALA A 182 -5.21 0.88 11.42
N SER A 183 -3.89 0.99 11.35
CA SER A 183 -3.09 0.22 10.40
C SER A 183 -1.95 -0.55 11.07
N LEU A 184 -1.54 -1.64 10.42
CA LEU A 184 -0.30 -2.34 10.66
C LEU A 184 0.74 -1.93 9.61
N PHE A 185 2.02 -2.12 9.92
CA PHE A 185 3.11 -1.88 8.98
C PHE A 185 3.92 -3.16 8.77
N ILE A 186 4.21 -3.49 7.52
CA ILE A 186 5.04 -4.62 7.13
C ILE A 186 6.31 -4.08 6.47
N PRO A 187 7.49 -4.20 7.12
CA PRO A 187 8.75 -3.75 6.54
C PRO A 187 9.15 -4.63 5.36
N GLN A 188 9.11 -4.05 4.16
CA GLN A 188 9.47 -4.68 2.90
C GLN A 188 9.88 -3.59 1.92
N GLN A 189 11.14 -3.59 1.47
CA GLN A 189 11.59 -2.58 0.52
C GLN A 189 11.00 -2.83 -0.87
N TYR A 190 10.37 -1.79 -1.41
CA TYR A 190 9.79 -1.78 -2.73
C TYR A 190 10.02 -0.43 -3.41
N THR A 191 9.82 -0.38 -4.72
CA THR A 191 9.79 0.87 -5.46
C THR A 191 8.34 1.29 -5.66
N ALA A 192 7.94 2.41 -5.07
CA ALA A 192 6.62 3.00 -5.28
C ALA A 192 6.61 3.91 -6.52
N CYS A 193 5.40 4.27 -6.93
CA CYS A 193 5.15 5.30 -7.91
C CYS A 193 4.45 6.47 -7.23
N SER A 194 4.96 7.69 -7.32
CA SER A 194 4.25 8.85 -6.73
C SER A 194 3.04 9.31 -7.56
N ASN A 195 2.94 8.90 -8.83
CA ASN A 195 1.78 9.18 -9.67
C ASN A 195 0.58 8.33 -9.24
N THR A 196 -0.42 8.96 -8.61
CA THR A 196 -1.63 8.29 -8.09
C THR A 196 -2.56 7.73 -9.16
N ASN A 197 -2.35 8.05 -10.44
CA ASN A 197 -3.11 7.47 -11.54
C ASN A 197 -2.57 6.09 -11.96
N ILE A 198 -1.37 5.73 -11.49
CA ILE A 198 -0.76 4.41 -11.74
C ILE A 198 -0.99 3.54 -10.52
N ASN A 199 -1.79 2.49 -10.70
CA ASN A 199 -2.08 1.55 -9.63
C ASN A 199 -1.09 0.38 -9.65
N LEU A 200 -0.13 0.38 -8.73
CA LEU A 200 0.85 -0.71 -8.62
C LEU A 200 0.35 -1.89 -7.77
N LEU A 201 -0.70 -1.72 -6.97
CA LEU A 201 -1.12 -2.70 -5.98
C LEU A 201 -2.55 -3.15 -6.23
N THR A 202 -2.80 -4.45 -6.36
CA THR A 202 -4.16 -4.98 -6.30
C THR A 202 -4.32 -5.96 -5.15
N VAL A 203 -5.49 -5.98 -4.52
CA VAL A 203 -5.79 -6.86 -3.38
C VAL A 203 -7.12 -7.57 -3.56
N GLN A 204 -7.15 -8.86 -3.28
CA GLN A 204 -8.37 -9.65 -3.20
C GLN A 204 -9.01 -9.58 -1.80
N ALA A 205 -10.24 -10.07 -1.67
CA ALA A 205 -10.89 -10.25 -0.38
C ALA A 205 -10.13 -11.27 0.48
N PHE A 206 -10.25 -11.14 1.81
CA PHE A 206 -9.70 -12.12 2.74
C PHE A 206 -10.35 -13.49 2.57
N GLN A 207 -9.52 -14.52 2.67
CA GLN A 207 -9.90 -15.93 2.74
C GLN A 207 -9.29 -16.58 3.99
N ALA A 208 -9.90 -17.68 4.42
CA ALA A 208 -9.35 -18.50 5.51
C ALA A 208 -8.02 -19.13 5.09
N GLY A 209 -7.03 -19.09 5.99
CA GLY A 209 -5.68 -19.66 5.79
C GLY A 209 -5.53 -21.11 6.23
#